data_AF-A0A9P5GF46-F1
#
_entry.id   AF-A0A9P5GF46-F1
#
_cell.length_a   1.000
_cell.length_b   1.000
_cell.length_c   1.000
_cell.angle_alpha   90.00
_cell.angle_beta   90.00
_cell.angle_gamma   90.00
#
_symmetry.space_group_name_H-M   'P 1'
#
loop_
_entity.id
_entity.type
_entity.pdbx_description
1 polymer ?
#
loop_
_entity_poly.entity_id
_entity_poly.type
_entity_poly.pdbx_seq_one_letter_code
_entity_poly.pdbx_strand_id
1 'polypeptide(L)'
;MGQSDAAWALLGTTIRLAQTMGLHTERSTVHWPEQMKMKARNLWSTIVWQDSLLCLCYDRPPIVSVTGWSLASSFFERQDLSFAEVMHLLCRISLDIMGPETLGVVELDRALEGLQRVDDIHQRGLPYLRSRENCITLQQHLEHLALRMHTSFCVSVFCRPAMKQSTPQSFHPHAGILRARAKGSLIDASKAFLDFQALSTVPLRSWSMVHTVLSSTLLLCIWEETRNDPECRNLQQKVIDVFSSSNSRTNDDGASFSENDSQWLSDRHIRALVTLRSALEREQETGATETENWAGMASNVPQFGPGPVGYMDMPDPFDVSPVTYLDSIMNLPMFDYTQENGFL
;
A
#
# COMPACT_ATOMS: atom_id res chain seq x y z
N MET A 1 -6.18 -2.70 -16.88
CA MET A 1 -6.30 -3.13 -15.46
C MET A 1 -5.35 -2.28 -14.64
N GLY A 2 -5.87 -1.52 -13.67
CA GLY A 2 -5.13 -0.51 -12.87
C GLY A 2 -6.03 0.49 -12.16
N GLN A 3 -7.29 0.60 -12.60
CA GLN A 3 -8.30 1.50 -12.04
C GLN A 3 -8.89 0.95 -10.73
N SER A 4 -8.42 1.50 -9.61
CA SER A 4 -8.89 1.16 -8.26
C SER A 4 -10.37 1.46 -8.03
N ASP A 5 -10.93 2.44 -8.75
CA ASP A 5 -12.33 2.86 -8.57
C ASP A 5 -13.31 1.88 -9.21
N ALA A 6 -12.98 1.37 -10.40
CA ALA A 6 -13.73 0.28 -11.01
C ALA A 6 -13.65 -0.99 -10.15
N ALA A 7 -12.47 -1.29 -9.58
CA ALA A 7 -12.30 -2.40 -8.66
C ALA A 7 -13.15 -2.23 -7.39
N TRP A 8 -13.24 -1.02 -6.83
CA TRP A 8 -14.09 -0.72 -5.68
C TRP A 8 -15.58 -0.91 -5.98
N ALA A 9 -16.07 -0.36 -7.11
CA ALA A 9 -17.47 -0.51 -7.51
C ALA A 9 -17.86 -1.99 -7.77
N LEU A 10 -16.98 -2.73 -8.46
CA LEU A 10 -17.16 -4.16 -8.72
C LEU A 10 -17.10 -4.98 -7.43
N LEU A 11 -16.20 -4.65 -6.50
CA LEU A 11 -16.15 -5.31 -5.19
C LEU A 11 -17.44 -5.06 -4.42
N GLY A 12 -17.95 -3.83 -4.38
CA GLY A 12 -19.22 -3.51 -3.73
C GLY A 12 -20.39 -4.33 -4.28
N THR A 13 -20.44 -4.54 -5.60
CA THR A 13 -21.44 -5.42 -6.23
C THR A 13 -21.23 -6.89 -5.83
N THR A 14 -19.97 -7.35 -5.85
CA THR A 14 -19.58 -8.72 -5.49
C THR A 14 -19.94 -9.05 -4.04
N ILE A 15 -19.70 -8.11 -3.11
CA ILE A 15 -20.06 -8.22 -1.70
C ILE A 15 -21.57 -8.41 -1.55
N ARG A 16 -22.37 -7.55 -2.20
CA ARG A 16 -23.85 -7.65 -2.13
C ARG A 16 -24.36 -8.96 -2.71
N LEU A 17 -23.79 -9.45 -3.82
CA LEU A 17 -24.14 -10.76 -4.37
C LEU A 17 -23.81 -11.90 -3.40
N ALA A 18 -22.62 -11.89 -2.80
CA ALA A 18 -22.23 -12.87 -1.79
C ALA A 18 -23.14 -12.83 -0.55
N GLN A 19 -23.57 -11.63 -0.15
CA GLN A 19 -24.52 -11.45 0.95
C GLN A 19 -25.89 -12.04 0.62
N THR A 20 -26.42 -11.77 -0.59
CA THR A 20 -27.68 -12.35 -1.09
C THR A 20 -27.65 -13.88 -1.13
N MET A 21 -26.51 -14.47 -1.47
CA MET A 21 -26.31 -15.92 -1.43
C MET A 21 -26.10 -16.49 -0.01
N GLY A 22 -26.03 -15.64 1.02
CA GLY A 22 -25.82 -16.05 2.41
C GLY A 22 -24.38 -16.41 2.77
N LEU A 23 -23.39 -16.15 1.91
CA LEU A 23 -21.99 -16.57 2.12
C LEU A 23 -21.32 -15.85 3.31
N HIS A 24 -21.87 -14.70 3.71
CA HIS A 24 -21.32 -13.84 4.75
C HIS A 24 -21.55 -14.34 6.18
N THR A 25 -22.42 -15.33 6.40
CA THR A 25 -22.61 -15.91 7.74
C THR A 25 -22.64 -17.42 7.75
N GLU A 26 -22.12 -17.99 8.83
CA GLU A 26 -22.24 -19.42 9.12
C GLU A 26 -23.71 -19.83 9.26
N ARG A 27 -24.53 -18.99 9.93
CA ARG A 27 -25.96 -19.24 10.15
C ARG A 27 -26.74 -19.50 8.86
N SER A 28 -26.47 -18.70 7.82
CA SER A 28 -27.13 -18.84 6.52
C SER A 28 -26.76 -20.13 5.79
N THR A 29 -25.63 -20.75 6.13
CA THR A 29 -25.12 -21.96 5.47
C THR A 29 -25.30 -23.24 6.28
N VAL A 30 -25.93 -23.19 7.47
CA VAL A 30 -26.07 -24.35 8.39
C VAL A 30 -26.64 -25.60 7.71
N HIS A 31 -27.59 -25.41 6.79
CA HIS A 31 -28.28 -26.47 6.06
C HIS A 31 -27.50 -27.01 4.86
N TRP A 32 -26.36 -26.42 4.52
CA TRP A 32 -25.55 -26.82 3.37
C TRP A 32 -24.64 -28.03 3.70
N PRO A 33 -24.28 -28.84 2.69
CA PRO A 33 -23.23 -29.84 2.83
C PRO A 33 -21.89 -29.21 3.26
N GLU A 34 -21.09 -29.93 4.05
CA GLU A 34 -19.85 -29.41 4.63
C GLU A 34 -18.86 -28.86 3.59
N GLN A 35 -18.72 -29.55 2.46
CA GLN A 35 -17.88 -29.09 1.34
C GLN A 35 -18.33 -27.73 0.78
N MET A 36 -19.63 -27.47 0.79
CA MET A 36 -20.20 -26.21 0.30
C MET A 36 -20.03 -25.09 1.33
N LYS A 37 -20.15 -25.40 2.63
CA LYS A 37 -19.82 -24.47 3.71
C LYS A 37 -18.35 -24.03 3.65
N MET A 38 -17.43 -24.96 3.45
CA MET A 38 -16.01 -24.64 3.27
C MET A 38 -15.77 -23.73 2.08
N LYS A 39 -16.41 -24.00 0.93
CA LYS A 39 -16.33 -23.11 -0.24
C LYS A 39 -16.92 -21.73 0.04
N ALA A 40 -18.06 -21.64 0.72
CA ALA A 40 -18.68 -20.37 1.11
C ALA A 40 -17.76 -19.54 2.01
N ARG A 41 -17.17 -20.17 3.04
CA ARG A 41 -16.21 -19.54 3.93
C ARG A 41 -14.97 -19.04 3.19
N ASN A 42 -14.42 -19.85 2.28
CA ASN A 42 -13.25 -19.45 1.48
C ASN A 42 -13.57 -18.26 0.57
N LEU A 43 -14.71 -18.29 -0.13
CA LEU A 43 -15.15 -17.18 -0.98
C LEU A 43 -15.35 -15.90 -0.18
N TRP A 44 -16.04 -15.99 0.96
CA TRP A 44 -16.23 -14.84 1.84
C TRP A 44 -14.89 -14.31 2.38
N SER A 45 -13.97 -15.19 2.76
CA SER A 45 -12.63 -14.80 3.24
C SER A 45 -11.82 -14.07 2.16
N THR A 46 -11.92 -14.50 0.90
CA THR A 46 -11.30 -13.79 -0.23
C THR A 46 -11.91 -12.40 -0.44
N ILE A 47 -13.24 -12.27 -0.32
CA ILE A 47 -13.93 -10.98 -0.41
C ILE A 47 -13.47 -10.05 0.72
N VAL A 48 -13.41 -10.56 1.96
CA VAL A 48 -12.91 -9.83 3.12
C VAL A 48 -11.48 -9.34 2.90
N TRP A 49 -10.63 -10.19 2.32
CA TRP A 49 -9.26 -9.82 1.99
C TRP A 49 -9.22 -8.65 1.00
N GLN A 50 -9.96 -8.73 -0.11
CA GLN A 50 -9.99 -7.64 -1.10
C GLN A 50 -10.52 -6.33 -0.53
N ASP A 51 -11.57 -6.38 0.30
CA ASP A 51 -12.13 -5.19 0.98
C ASP A 51 -11.09 -4.57 1.93
N SER A 52 -10.43 -5.41 2.73
CA SER A 52 -9.39 -4.97 3.67
C SER A 52 -8.23 -4.28 2.97
N LEU A 53 -7.79 -4.79 1.81
CA LEU A 53 -6.73 -4.14 1.03
C LEU A 53 -7.16 -2.77 0.52
N LEU A 54 -8.39 -2.62 0.03
CA LEU A 54 -8.90 -1.33 -0.43
C LEU A 54 -9.04 -0.34 0.71
N CYS A 55 -9.52 -0.78 1.88
CA CYS A 55 -9.55 0.03 3.10
C CYS A 55 -8.15 0.58 3.42
N LEU A 56 -7.15 -0.31 3.53
CA LEU A 56 -5.78 0.07 3.86
C LEU A 56 -5.14 1.01 2.82
N CYS A 57 -5.44 0.82 1.53
CA CYS A 57 -4.86 1.65 0.46
C CYS A 57 -5.53 3.03 0.37
N TYR A 58 -6.85 3.09 0.54
CA TYR A 58 -7.64 4.29 0.21
C TYR A 58 -8.30 4.96 1.41
N ASP A 59 -7.98 4.53 2.62
CA ASP A 59 -8.55 5.01 3.88
C ASP A 59 -10.09 5.01 3.87
N ARG A 60 -10.65 3.95 3.27
CA ARG A 60 -12.11 3.78 3.14
C ARG A 60 -12.63 2.92 4.28
N PRO A 61 -13.84 3.21 4.81
CA PRO A 61 -14.48 2.32 5.77
C PRO A 61 -14.79 0.97 5.10
N PRO A 62 -14.65 -0.15 5.83
CA PRO A 62 -14.96 -1.46 5.30
C PRO A 62 -16.46 -1.64 5.03
N ILE A 63 -16.76 -2.36 3.96
CA ILE A 63 -18.13 -2.74 3.59
C ILE A 63 -18.49 -4.08 4.24
N VAL A 64 -17.50 -4.97 4.37
CA VAL A 64 -17.69 -6.32 4.93
C VAL A 64 -17.62 -6.33 6.46
N SER A 65 -18.23 -7.36 7.05
CA SER A 65 -18.04 -7.71 8.45
C SER A 65 -17.42 -9.10 8.57
N VAL A 66 -16.51 -9.26 9.54
CA VAL A 66 -15.85 -10.53 9.87
C VAL A 66 -16.55 -11.31 10.98
N THR A 67 -17.64 -10.77 11.55
CA THR A 67 -18.35 -11.40 12.69
C THR A 67 -19.29 -12.53 12.28
N GLY A 68 -19.64 -12.63 11.00
CA GLY A 68 -20.57 -13.65 10.50
C GLY A 68 -20.02 -15.07 10.50
N TRP A 69 -18.70 -15.24 10.58
CA TRP A 69 -18.03 -16.53 10.69
C TRP A 69 -17.23 -16.60 11.98
N SER A 70 -17.60 -17.54 12.87
CA SER A 70 -16.88 -17.74 14.12
C SER A 70 -15.51 -18.32 13.84
N LEU A 71 -14.49 -17.73 14.48
CA LEU A 71 -13.18 -18.36 14.57
C LEU A 71 -13.21 -19.25 15.81
N ALA A 72 -12.92 -20.55 15.66
CA ALA A 72 -12.78 -21.43 16.81
C ALA A 72 -11.73 -20.83 17.77
N SER A 73 -11.97 -20.89 19.09
CA SER A 73 -11.03 -20.37 20.09
C SER A 73 -9.63 -20.97 19.93
N SER A 74 -9.55 -22.26 19.60
CA SER A 74 -8.30 -22.97 19.29
C SER A 74 -7.53 -22.37 18.11
N PHE A 75 -8.18 -21.64 17.21
CA PHE A 75 -7.55 -21.00 16.07
C PHE A 75 -6.68 -19.81 16.51
N PHE A 76 -6.96 -19.19 17.65
CA PHE A 76 -6.13 -18.11 18.20
C PHE A 76 -4.85 -18.59 18.89
N GLU A 77 -4.73 -19.88 19.20
CA GLU A 77 -3.53 -20.46 19.83
C GLU A 77 -2.76 -21.40 18.87
N ARG A 78 -3.35 -21.73 17.71
CA ARG A 78 -2.78 -22.65 16.75
C ARG A 78 -1.46 -22.12 16.16
N GLN A 79 -0.47 -23.00 16.10
CA GLN A 79 0.81 -22.81 15.42
C GLN A 79 0.77 -23.36 13.99
N ASP A 80 1.80 -23.10 13.21
CA ASP A 80 1.97 -23.59 11.84
C ASP A 80 0.82 -23.19 10.91
N LEU A 81 0.43 -21.92 11.00
CA LEU A 81 -0.62 -21.35 10.16
C LEU A 81 -0.16 -21.28 8.70
N SER A 82 -1.04 -21.71 7.80
CA SER A 82 -0.83 -21.57 6.35
C SER A 82 -0.90 -20.10 5.91
N PHE A 83 -0.41 -19.82 4.71
CA PHE A 83 -0.45 -18.47 4.12
C PHE A 83 -1.86 -17.86 4.16
N ALA A 84 -2.87 -18.64 3.75
CA ALA A 84 -4.26 -18.19 3.73
C ALA A 84 -4.81 -17.89 5.14
N GLU A 85 -4.43 -18.68 6.14
CA GLU A 85 -4.84 -18.49 7.53
C GLU A 85 -4.20 -17.23 8.13
N VAL A 86 -2.91 -17.00 7.88
CA VAL A 86 -2.21 -15.77 8.30
C VAL A 86 -2.83 -14.55 7.62
N MET A 87 -3.08 -14.59 6.32
CA MET A 87 -3.72 -13.48 5.60
C MET A 87 -5.13 -13.20 6.12
N HIS A 88 -5.92 -14.23 6.44
CA HIS A 88 -7.25 -14.05 7.02
C HIS A 88 -7.20 -13.34 8.38
N LEU A 89 -6.26 -13.73 9.25
CA LEU A 89 -6.06 -13.07 10.55
C LEU A 89 -5.56 -11.62 10.38
N LEU A 90 -4.64 -11.40 9.45
CA LEU A 90 -4.14 -10.06 9.14
C LEU A 90 -5.27 -9.13 8.73
N CYS A 91 -6.14 -9.57 7.81
CA CYS A 91 -7.31 -8.79 7.39
C CYS A 91 -8.25 -8.47 8.56
N ARG A 92 -8.52 -9.42 9.46
CA ARG A 92 -9.33 -9.16 10.66
C ARG A 92 -8.71 -8.08 11.55
N ILE A 93 -7.40 -8.18 11.82
CA ILE A 93 -6.68 -7.19 12.62
C ILE A 93 -6.75 -5.81 11.96
N SER A 94 -6.52 -5.73 10.64
CA SER A 94 -6.62 -4.48 9.88
C SER A 94 -8.00 -3.84 10.00
N LEU A 95 -9.07 -4.61 9.78
CA LEU A 95 -10.45 -4.12 9.90
C LEU A 95 -10.79 -3.67 11.32
N ASP A 96 -10.31 -4.40 12.33
CA ASP A 96 -10.52 -4.05 13.73
C ASP A 96 -9.82 -2.74 14.11
N ILE A 97 -8.65 -2.44 13.53
CA ILE A 97 -7.90 -1.20 13.82
C ILE A 97 -8.46 -0.01 13.05
N MET A 98 -8.90 -0.23 11.81
CA MET A 98 -9.53 0.78 10.96
C MET A 98 -10.97 1.14 11.37
N GLY A 99 -11.49 0.57 12.46
CA GLY A 99 -12.76 0.98 13.06
C GLY A 99 -12.76 2.46 13.51
N PRO A 100 -13.93 3.02 13.86
CA PRO A 100 -14.15 4.47 14.00
C PRO A 100 -13.07 5.22 14.79
N GLU A 101 -12.79 6.46 14.33
CA GLU A 101 -11.72 7.34 14.81
C GLU A 101 -11.77 7.53 16.34
N THR A 102 -10.64 7.29 16.98
CA THR A 102 -10.43 7.50 18.42
C THR A 102 -9.47 8.66 18.65
N LEU A 103 -9.69 9.47 19.68
CA LEU A 103 -8.89 10.65 19.95
C LEU A 103 -7.43 10.31 20.34
N GLY A 104 -6.47 10.80 19.54
CA GLY A 104 -5.05 11.03 19.89
C GLY A 104 -4.32 9.89 20.60
N VAL A 105 -4.27 9.93 21.95
CA VAL A 105 -3.52 8.95 22.76
C VAL A 105 -4.07 7.53 22.57
N VAL A 106 -5.40 7.40 22.50
CA VAL A 106 -6.06 6.09 22.29
C VAL A 106 -5.71 5.51 20.92
N GLU A 107 -5.42 6.35 19.93
CA GLU A 107 -5.03 5.94 18.58
C GLU A 107 -3.62 5.30 18.56
N LEU A 108 -2.66 5.88 19.28
CA LEU A 108 -1.28 5.35 19.37
C LEU A 108 -1.25 3.99 20.10
N ASP A 109 -1.98 3.86 21.20
CA ASP A 109 -2.05 2.60 21.95
C ASP A 109 -2.71 1.48 21.13
N ARG A 110 -3.78 1.82 20.40
CA ARG A 110 -4.46 0.88 19.47
C ARG A 110 -3.55 0.46 18.33
N ALA A 111 -2.73 1.37 17.79
CA ALA A 111 -1.73 1.06 16.78
C ALA A 111 -0.69 0.06 17.32
N LEU A 112 -0.18 0.27 18.54
CA LEU A 112 0.78 -0.63 19.18
C LEU A 112 0.20 -2.02 19.42
N GLU A 113 -1.02 -2.10 19.95
CA GLU A 113 -1.74 -3.37 20.12
C GLU A 113 -1.90 -4.08 18.76
N GLY A 114 -2.20 -3.32 17.71
CA GLY A 114 -2.26 -3.83 16.35
C GLY A 114 -0.96 -4.43 15.87
N LEU A 115 0.16 -3.74 16.07
CA LEU A 115 1.49 -4.24 15.72
C LEU A 115 1.85 -5.52 16.49
N GLN A 116 1.55 -5.57 17.78
CA GLN A 116 1.77 -6.77 18.60
C GLN A 116 0.98 -7.97 18.06
N ARG A 117 -0.29 -7.76 17.69
CA ARG A 117 -1.12 -8.81 17.08
C ARG A 117 -0.58 -9.25 15.72
N VAL A 118 -0.08 -8.33 14.90
CA VAL A 118 0.57 -8.65 13.61
C VAL A 118 1.85 -9.48 13.82
N ASP A 119 2.66 -9.13 14.81
CA ASP A 119 3.88 -9.85 15.14
C ASP A 119 3.59 -11.26 15.67
N ASP A 120 2.55 -11.42 16.52
CA ASP A 120 2.09 -12.74 16.99
C ASP A 120 1.69 -13.66 15.83
N ILE A 121 0.82 -13.19 14.93
CA ILE A 121 0.36 -14.04 13.82
C ILE A 121 1.49 -14.40 12.85
N HIS A 122 2.48 -13.51 12.69
CA HIS A 122 3.65 -13.79 11.87
C HIS A 122 4.49 -14.92 12.49
N GLN A 123 4.71 -14.88 13.81
CA GLN A 123 5.47 -15.92 14.52
C GLN A 123 4.81 -17.30 14.47
N ARG A 124 3.49 -17.33 14.36
CA ARG A 124 2.68 -18.56 14.28
C ARG A 124 2.55 -19.14 12.88
N GLY A 125 3.01 -18.43 11.86
CA GLY A 125 3.03 -18.93 10.48
C GLY A 125 3.98 -20.11 10.29
N LEU A 126 3.72 -20.92 9.26
CA LEU A 126 4.63 -21.98 8.83
C LEU A 126 6.08 -21.45 8.66
N PRO A 127 7.12 -22.27 8.91
CA PRO A 127 8.53 -21.82 8.87
C PRO A 127 8.95 -21.06 7.59
N TYR A 128 8.44 -21.47 6.42
CA TYR A 128 8.75 -20.81 5.14
C TYR A 128 8.15 -19.41 5.02
N LEU A 129 7.04 -19.13 5.73
CA LEU A 129 6.44 -17.79 5.77
C LEU A 129 7.29 -16.81 6.57
N ARG A 130 8.01 -17.31 7.59
CA ARG A 130 8.84 -16.51 8.49
C ARG A 130 10.23 -16.21 7.93
N SER A 131 10.84 -17.17 7.24
CA SER A 131 12.18 -17.01 6.66
C SER A 131 12.29 -17.61 5.27
N ARG A 132 12.91 -16.85 4.36
CA ARG A 132 13.26 -17.28 3.00
C ARG A 132 14.07 -18.58 3.01
N GLU A 133 14.94 -18.79 3.99
CA GLU A 133 15.81 -19.98 4.07
C GLU A 133 15.03 -21.29 4.21
N ASN A 134 13.79 -21.21 4.72
CA ASN A 134 12.90 -22.36 4.86
C ASN A 134 12.01 -22.59 3.62
N CYS A 135 12.09 -21.74 2.60
CA CYS A 135 11.35 -21.92 1.35
C CYS A 135 12.02 -22.99 0.48
N ILE A 136 11.30 -24.08 0.22
CA ILE A 136 11.79 -25.20 -0.59
C ILE A 136 11.13 -25.28 -1.98
N THR A 137 10.06 -24.52 -2.22
CA THR A 137 9.41 -24.42 -3.54
C THR A 137 9.28 -22.96 -3.98
N LEU A 138 9.11 -22.76 -5.29
CA LEU A 138 8.80 -21.43 -5.83
C LEU A 138 7.52 -20.86 -5.22
N GLN A 139 6.47 -21.68 -5.11
CA GLN A 139 5.20 -21.26 -4.51
C GLN A 139 5.39 -20.73 -3.08
N GLN A 140 6.16 -21.44 -2.25
CA GLN A 140 6.46 -21.01 -0.89
C GLN A 140 7.23 -19.68 -0.86
N HIS A 141 8.18 -19.50 -1.78
CA HIS A 141 8.91 -18.25 -1.88
C HIS A 141 8.00 -17.08 -2.30
N LEU A 142 7.09 -17.30 -3.25
CA LEU A 142 6.11 -16.28 -3.67
C LEU A 142 5.14 -15.94 -2.52
N GLU A 143 4.67 -16.92 -1.76
CA GLU A 143 3.82 -16.70 -0.58
C GLU A 143 4.55 -15.96 0.54
N HIS A 144 5.83 -16.29 0.79
CA HIS A 144 6.67 -15.57 1.73
C HIS A 144 6.82 -14.09 1.33
N LEU A 145 7.10 -13.81 0.06
CA LEU A 145 7.25 -12.45 -0.44
C LEU A 145 5.91 -11.68 -0.43
N ALA A 146 4.82 -12.33 -0.81
CA ALA A 146 3.47 -11.76 -0.74
C ALA A 146 3.10 -11.39 0.70
N LEU A 147 3.36 -12.30 1.66
CA LEU A 147 3.11 -12.04 3.08
C LEU A 147 3.97 -10.89 3.59
N ARG A 148 5.28 -10.90 3.30
CA ARG A 148 6.19 -9.79 3.68
C ARG A 148 5.67 -8.45 3.18
N MET A 149 5.22 -8.40 1.93
CA MET A 149 4.70 -7.18 1.32
C MET A 149 3.41 -6.70 1.99
N HIS A 150 2.43 -7.59 2.20
CA HIS A 150 1.17 -7.25 2.86
C HIS A 150 1.34 -6.86 4.33
N THR A 151 2.14 -7.61 5.10
CA THR A 151 2.43 -7.29 6.50
C THR A 151 3.14 -5.95 6.62
N SER A 152 4.13 -5.69 5.77
CA SER A 152 4.86 -4.41 5.78
C SER A 152 3.93 -3.22 5.50
N PHE A 153 3.01 -3.37 4.55
CA PHE A 153 2.01 -2.34 4.28
C PHE A 153 1.03 -2.14 5.45
N CYS A 154 0.55 -3.22 6.06
CA CYS A 154 -0.32 -3.11 7.25
C CYS A 154 0.39 -2.37 8.39
N VAL A 155 1.66 -2.71 8.65
CA VAL A 155 2.48 -2.04 9.67
C VAL A 155 2.66 -0.56 9.34
N SER A 156 2.93 -0.18 8.08
CA SER A 156 3.08 1.24 7.73
C SER A 156 1.78 2.03 7.92
N VAL A 157 0.63 1.42 7.61
CA VAL A 157 -0.69 2.02 7.84
C VAL A 157 -0.97 2.20 9.33
N PHE A 158 -0.73 1.19 10.17
CA PHE A 158 -0.95 1.31 11.62
C PHE A 158 -0.06 2.37 12.26
N CYS A 159 1.12 2.61 11.71
CA CYS A 159 2.03 3.63 12.22
C CYS A 159 1.78 5.05 11.67
N ARG A 160 0.79 5.26 10.78
CA ARG A 160 0.43 6.60 10.26
C ARG A 160 0.22 7.67 11.34
N PRO A 161 -0.40 7.39 12.51
CA PRO A 161 -0.57 8.38 13.57
C PRO A 161 0.76 9.01 14.04
N ALA A 162 1.86 8.25 13.99
CA ALA A 162 3.19 8.72 14.38
C ALA A 162 3.92 9.50 13.27
N MET A 163 3.48 9.37 12.01
CA MET A 163 4.01 10.09 10.84
C MET A 163 3.27 11.41 10.58
N LYS A 164 2.00 11.54 11.02
CA LYS A 164 1.19 12.76 10.87
C LYS A 164 1.64 13.92 11.76
N GLN A 165 2.34 13.63 12.86
CA GLN A 165 2.72 14.64 13.85
C GLN A 165 3.95 15.43 13.35
N SER A 166 3.70 16.62 12.80
CA SER A 166 4.75 17.54 12.28
C SER A 166 5.61 18.19 13.37
N THR A 167 5.18 18.09 14.63
CA THR A 167 5.87 18.67 15.78
C THR A 167 6.23 17.55 16.75
N PRO A 168 7.46 17.47 17.26
CA PRO A 168 7.79 16.57 18.36
C PRO A 168 7.03 17.04 19.61
N GLN A 169 5.77 16.62 19.74
CA GLN A 169 5.08 16.77 21.00
C GLN A 169 5.80 15.89 22.01
N SER A 170 6.38 16.60 22.96
CA SER A 170 7.03 16.08 24.14
C SER A 170 6.20 14.96 24.79
N PHE A 171 6.86 13.82 25.04
CA PHE A 171 6.49 12.80 26.03
C PHE A 171 5.49 11.67 25.68
N HIS A 172 5.43 11.16 24.45
CA HIS A 172 4.91 9.79 24.26
C HIS A 172 6.04 8.77 24.06
N PRO A 173 6.39 7.94 25.07
CA PRO A 173 7.53 7.02 24.99
C PRO A 173 7.41 6.01 23.85
N HIS A 174 6.20 5.76 23.35
CA HIS A 174 5.93 4.80 22.29
C HIS A 174 5.91 5.38 20.87
N ALA A 175 5.89 6.70 20.69
CA ALA A 175 5.89 7.31 19.35
C ALA A 175 7.15 6.95 18.56
N GLY A 176 8.31 6.88 19.23
CA GLY A 176 9.57 6.44 18.61
C GLY A 176 9.53 5.00 18.12
N ILE A 177 8.83 4.10 18.83
CA ILE A 177 8.65 2.70 18.42
C ILE A 177 7.85 2.64 17.12
N LEU A 178 6.73 3.37 17.05
CA LEU A 178 5.88 3.42 15.85
C LEU A 178 6.63 4.01 14.65
N ARG A 179 7.40 5.09 14.84
CA ARG A 179 8.21 5.68 13.76
C ARG A 179 9.28 4.71 13.26
N ALA A 180 10.00 4.05 14.17
CA ALA A 180 10.98 3.02 13.79
C ALA A 180 10.34 1.86 13.02
N ARG A 181 9.15 1.40 13.46
CA ARG A 181 8.40 0.34 12.79
C ARG A 181 7.88 0.78 11.42
N ALA A 182 7.43 2.03 11.27
CA ALA A 182 7.05 2.61 9.98
C ALA A 182 8.23 2.65 9.02
N LYS A 183 9.39 3.19 9.44
CA LYS A 183 10.59 3.24 8.59
C LYS A 183 10.99 1.85 8.11
N GLY A 184 11.08 0.89 9.03
CA GLY A 184 11.42 -0.49 8.69
C GLY A 184 10.42 -1.10 7.70
N SER A 185 9.11 -0.90 7.92
CA SER A 185 8.10 -1.49 7.06
C SER A 185 8.03 -0.88 5.66
N LEU A 186 8.26 0.43 5.50
CA LEU A 186 8.34 1.07 4.18
C LEU A 186 9.52 0.53 3.36
N ILE A 187 10.67 0.32 4.00
CA ILE A 187 11.86 -0.29 3.39
C ILE A 187 11.58 -1.75 3.02
N ASP A 188 11.01 -2.54 3.94
CA ASP A 188 10.71 -3.94 3.72
C ASP A 188 9.67 -4.17 2.63
N ALA A 189 8.63 -3.33 2.56
CA ALA A 189 7.63 -3.37 1.48
C ALA A 189 8.29 -3.15 0.11
N SER A 190 9.20 -2.16 0.03
CA SER A 190 9.92 -1.83 -1.20
C SER A 190 10.87 -2.95 -1.63
N LYS A 191 11.63 -3.53 -0.69
CA LYS A 191 12.51 -4.69 -0.96
C LYS A 191 11.71 -5.92 -1.37
N ALA A 192 10.64 -6.25 -0.63
CA ALA A 192 9.80 -7.39 -0.92
C ALA A 192 9.16 -7.29 -2.31
N PHE A 193 8.72 -6.09 -2.73
CA PHE A 193 8.22 -5.88 -4.09
C PHE A 193 9.28 -6.17 -5.15
N LEU A 194 10.49 -5.63 -5.00
CA LEU A 194 11.59 -5.83 -5.96
C LEU A 194 11.98 -7.31 -6.06
N ASP A 195 12.11 -8.00 -4.92
CA ASP A 195 12.39 -9.44 -4.86
C ASP A 195 11.27 -10.26 -5.52
N PHE A 196 10.01 -9.89 -5.27
CA PHE A 196 8.85 -10.60 -5.83
C PHE A 196 8.74 -10.37 -7.33
N GLN A 197 8.90 -9.14 -7.80
CA GLN A 197 8.84 -8.83 -9.22
C GLN A 197 9.97 -9.49 -10.02
N ALA A 198 11.13 -9.72 -9.40
CA ALA A 198 12.20 -10.48 -10.05
C ALA A 198 11.81 -11.95 -10.35
N LEU A 199 10.82 -12.50 -9.64
CA LEU A 199 10.41 -13.91 -9.74
C LEU A 199 9.06 -14.10 -10.45
N SER A 200 8.21 -13.08 -10.47
CA SER A 200 6.84 -13.18 -10.99
C SER A 200 6.31 -11.82 -11.41
N THR A 201 5.42 -11.78 -12.41
CA THR A 201 4.72 -10.55 -12.83
C THR A 201 3.53 -10.17 -11.94
N VAL A 202 3.21 -11.01 -10.96
CA VAL A 202 2.07 -10.79 -10.04
C VAL A 202 2.10 -9.42 -9.35
N PRO A 203 3.23 -8.93 -8.79
CA PRO A 203 3.26 -7.63 -8.11
C PRO A 203 2.93 -6.45 -9.01
N LEU A 204 3.31 -6.52 -10.29
CA LEU A 204 2.95 -5.49 -11.28
C LEU A 204 1.49 -5.57 -11.70
N ARG A 205 0.88 -6.75 -11.72
CA ARG A 205 -0.54 -6.90 -12.11
C ARG A 205 -1.52 -6.71 -10.95
N SER A 206 -1.02 -6.66 -9.72
CA SER A 206 -1.82 -6.47 -8.52
C SER A 206 -1.83 -4.99 -8.12
N TRP A 207 -2.99 -4.35 -8.28
CA TRP A 207 -3.16 -2.93 -7.96
C TRP A 207 -2.74 -2.61 -6.52
N SER A 208 -3.00 -3.50 -5.56
CA SER A 208 -2.68 -3.29 -4.14
C SER A 208 -1.19 -3.38 -3.87
N MET A 209 -0.47 -4.25 -4.60
CA MET A 209 0.98 -4.35 -4.51
C MET A 209 1.66 -3.14 -5.16
N VAL A 210 1.18 -2.71 -6.33
CA VAL A 210 1.61 -1.45 -6.97
C VAL A 210 1.39 -0.26 -6.02
N HIS A 211 0.20 -0.16 -5.42
CA HIS A 211 -0.11 0.88 -4.45
C HIS A 211 0.84 0.83 -3.26
N THR A 212 1.04 -0.37 -2.69
CA THR A 212 1.93 -0.59 -1.54
C THR A 212 3.34 -0.08 -1.82
N VAL A 213 3.95 -0.48 -2.95
CA VAL A 213 5.34 -0.07 -3.24
C VAL A 213 5.43 1.42 -3.52
N LEU A 214 4.53 1.99 -4.32
CA LEU A 214 4.57 3.41 -4.67
C LEU A 214 4.37 4.29 -3.43
N SER A 215 3.36 3.97 -2.61
CA SER A 215 3.13 4.67 -1.34
C SER A 215 4.32 4.55 -0.40
N SER A 216 4.95 3.37 -0.34
CA SER A 216 6.11 3.16 0.52
C SER A 216 7.32 3.97 0.07
N THR A 217 7.67 3.91 -1.23
CA THR A 217 8.81 4.65 -1.77
C THR A 217 8.61 6.16 -1.76
N LEU A 218 7.37 6.62 -1.97
CA LEU A 218 7.05 8.05 -1.92
C LEU A 218 7.16 8.58 -0.49
N LEU A 219 6.64 7.84 0.51
CA LEU A 219 6.85 8.19 1.92
C LEU A 219 8.33 8.20 2.29
N LEU A 220 9.11 7.21 1.84
CA LEU A 220 10.56 7.20 2.07
C LEU A 220 11.27 8.43 1.47
N CYS A 221 10.76 8.94 0.36
CA CYS A 221 11.31 10.09 -0.34
C CYS A 221 11.02 11.42 0.35
N ILE A 222 9.80 11.60 0.88
CA ILE A 222 9.38 12.89 1.46
C ILE A 222 9.62 12.97 2.97
N TRP A 223 9.68 11.83 3.66
CA TRP A 223 9.77 11.83 5.12
C TRP A 223 11.17 12.21 5.60
N GLU A 224 11.23 13.20 6.52
CA GLU A 224 12.47 13.78 7.04
C GLU A 224 13.52 12.77 7.53
N GLU A 225 13.08 11.64 8.10
CA GLU A 225 13.95 10.60 8.67
C GLU A 225 14.61 9.68 7.63
N THR A 226 14.10 9.70 6.40
CA THR A 226 14.48 8.74 5.33
C THR A 226 14.89 9.40 4.03
N ARG A 227 14.47 10.64 3.77
CA ARG A 227 14.73 11.35 2.51
C ARG A 227 16.22 11.44 2.15
N ASN A 228 17.08 11.55 3.17
CA ASN A 228 18.53 11.66 3.00
C ASN A 228 19.27 10.31 3.09
N ASP A 229 18.55 9.20 3.27
CA ASP A 229 19.12 7.86 3.42
C ASP A 229 19.49 7.26 2.05
N PRO A 230 20.77 6.92 1.79
CA PRO A 230 21.21 6.38 0.50
C PRO A 230 20.57 5.03 0.15
N GLU A 231 20.23 4.21 1.15
CA GLU A 231 19.51 2.96 0.91
C GLU A 231 18.11 3.24 0.38
N CYS A 232 17.41 4.20 0.98
CA CYS A 232 16.07 4.60 0.56
C CYS A 232 16.09 5.15 -0.87
N ARG A 233 17.07 5.98 -1.22
CA ARG A 233 17.26 6.47 -2.60
C ARG A 233 17.52 5.34 -3.59
N ASN A 234 18.34 4.35 -3.24
CA ASN A 234 18.58 3.20 -4.10
C ASN A 234 17.30 2.40 -4.37
N LEU A 235 16.45 2.23 -3.36
CA LEU A 235 15.16 1.58 -3.51
C LEU A 235 14.23 2.38 -4.43
N GLN A 236 14.17 3.70 -4.28
CA GLN A 236 13.38 4.58 -5.15
C GLN A 236 13.79 4.44 -6.62
N GLN A 237 15.09 4.53 -6.92
CA GLN A 237 15.60 4.37 -8.28
C GLN A 237 15.22 3.00 -8.87
N LYS A 238 15.46 1.91 -8.14
CA LYS A 238 15.12 0.55 -8.60
C LYS A 238 13.63 0.39 -8.89
N VAL A 239 12.77 0.98 -8.05
CA VAL A 239 11.31 0.95 -8.27
C VAL A 239 10.96 1.74 -9.53
N ILE A 240 11.51 2.94 -9.72
CA ILE A 240 11.32 3.73 -10.95
C ILE A 240 11.74 2.92 -12.18
N ASP A 241 12.91 2.27 -12.14
CA ASP A 241 13.44 1.48 -13.26
C ASP A 241 12.51 0.32 -13.63
N VAL A 242 11.96 -0.38 -12.64
CA VAL A 242 11.01 -1.48 -12.84
C VAL A 242 9.74 -1.00 -13.54
N PHE A 243 9.13 0.10 -13.10
CA PHE A 243 7.93 0.65 -13.73
C PHE A 243 8.23 1.21 -15.13
N SER A 244 9.40 1.83 -15.33
CA SER A 244 9.83 2.37 -16.62
C SER A 244 10.06 1.28 -17.67
N SER A 245 10.74 0.21 -17.27
CA SER A 245 11.00 -0.96 -18.11
C SER A 245 9.70 -1.66 -18.51
N SER A 246 8.74 -1.73 -17.59
CA SER A 246 7.44 -2.36 -17.84
C SER A 246 6.61 -1.60 -18.87
N ASN A 247 6.63 -0.27 -18.85
CA ASN A 247 5.96 0.57 -19.86
C ASN A 247 6.57 0.45 -21.26
N SER A 248 7.89 0.21 -21.35
CA SER A 248 8.54 0.04 -22.66
C SER A 248 8.12 -1.27 -23.35
N ARG A 249 7.97 -2.36 -22.58
CA ARG A 249 7.58 -3.68 -23.10
C ARG A 249 6.17 -3.71 -23.67
N THR A 250 5.25 -2.92 -23.11
CA THR A 250 3.87 -2.84 -23.62
C THR A 250 3.78 -2.10 -24.96
N ASN A 251 4.77 -1.28 -25.30
CA ASN A 251 4.75 -0.47 -26.53
C ASN A 251 5.45 -1.17 -27.72
N ASP A 252 6.29 -2.18 -27.47
CA ASP A 252 7.08 -2.89 -28.50
C ASP A 252 6.31 -4.07 -29.13
N ASP A 253 5.21 -4.51 -28.51
CA ASP A 253 4.33 -5.58 -29.02
C ASP A 253 3.39 -5.08 -30.15
N GLY A 254 3.96 -4.48 -31.21
CA GLY A 254 3.49 -4.42 -32.61
C GLY A 254 2.03 -4.06 -32.97
N ALA A 255 1.17 -3.78 -32.02
CA ALA A 255 -0.24 -3.51 -32.21
C ALA A 255 -0.49 -2.04 -31.85
N SER A 256 -0.94 -1.27 -32.82
CA SER A 256 -1.39 0.11 -32.67
C SER A 256 -2.66 0.15 -31.81
N PHE A 257 -2.50 -0.06 -30.51
CA PHE A 257 -3.50 0.29 -29.51
C PHE A 257 -3.41 1.80 -29.25
N SER A 258 -4.58 2.45 -29.20
CA SER A 258 -4.74 3.85 -28.81
C SER A 258 -3.90 4.17 -27.56
N GLU A 259 -3.28 5.35 -27.50
CA GLU A 259 -2.51 5.84 -26.33
C GLU A 259 -3.29 5.75 -24.99
N ASN A 260 -4.63 5.67 -25.04
CA ASN A 260 -5.48 5.49 -23.86
C ASN A 260 -5.62 4.02 -23.38
N ASP A 261 -5.34 3.02 -24.23
CA ASP A 261 -5.55 1.59 -23.91
C ASP A 261 -4.33 0.92 -23.27
N SER A 262 -3.15 1.56 -23.34
CA SER A 262 -1.87 1.08 -22.79
C SER A 262 -1.62 1.52 -21.34
N GLN A 263 -2.51 2.34 -20.76
CA GLN A 263 -2.36 2.87 -19.40
C GLN A 263 -2.77 1.80 -18.36
N TRP A 264 -1.84 0.90 -18.03
CA TRP A 264 -2.05 -0.17 -17.03
C TRP A 264 -1.96 0.33 -15.57
N LEU A 265 -1.42 1.53 -15.34
CA LEU A 265 -1.46 2.20 -14.04
C LEU A 265 -2.67 3.13 -13.97
N SER A 266 -3.31 3.25 -12.80
CA SER A 266 -4.28 4.34 -12.61
C SER A 266 -3.60 5.70 -12.56
N ASP A 267 -4.36 6.76 -12.80
CA ASP A 267 -3.86 8.14 -12.77
C ASP A 267 -3.17 8.49 -11.45
N ARG A 268 -3.69 7.99 -10.31
CA ARG A 268 -3.06 8.17 -8.99
C ARG A 268 -1.68 7.51 -8.90
N HIS A 269 -1.52 6.31 -9.45
CA HIS A 269 -0.24 5.59 -9.47
C HIS A 269 0.75 6.28 -10.41
N ILE A 270 0.26 6.83 -11.53
CA ILE A 270 1.09 7.62 -12.45
C ILE A 270 1.55 8.91 -11.79
N ARG A 271 0.64 9.65 -11.15
CA ARG A 271 1.01 10.86 -10.38
C ARG A 271 2.08 10.53 -9.33
N ALA A 272 1.89 9.48 -8.54
CA ALA A 272 2.88 9.06 -7.56
C ALA A 272 4.25 8.73 -8.19
N LEU A 273 4.26 8.01 -9.32
CA LEU A 273 5.49 7.67 -10.03
C LEU A 273 6.18 8.92 -10.61
N VAL A 274 5.41 9.87 -11.16
CA VAL A 274 5.93 11.16 -11.65
C VAL A 274 6.51 11.97 -10.50
N THR A 275 5.79 12.11 -9.39
CA THR A 275 6.29 12.79 -8.17
C THR A 275 7.59 12.17 -7.68
N LEU A 276 7.67 10.83 -7.66
CA LEU A 276 8.87 10.11 -7.23
C LEU A 276 10.07 10.41 -8.14
N ARG A 277 9.87 10.46 -9.46
CA ARG A 277 10.92 10.83 -10.43
C ARG A 277 11.39 12.26 -10.23
N SER A 278 10.47 13.22 -10.15
CA SER A 278 10.80 14.63 -9.98
C SER A 278 11.48 14.92 -8.64
N ALA A 279 11.21 14.13 -7.59
CA ALA A 279 11.92 14.26 -6.34
C ALA A 279 13.37 13.75 -6.43
N LEU A 280 13.62 12.70 -7.20
CA LEU A 280 14.96 12.15 -7.41
C LEU A 280 15.82 13.07 -8.29
N GLU A 281 15.24 13.67 -9.33
CA GLU A 281 15.91 14.61 -10.24
C GLU A 281 16.40 15.87 -9.51
N ARG A 282 15.53 16.50 -8.69
CA ARG A 282 15.88 17.69 -7.90
C ARG A 282 17.10 17.45 -7.00
N GLU A 283 17.16 16.29 -6.36
CA GLU A 283 18.27 15.93 -5.47
C GLU A 283 19.58 15.66 -6.25
N GLN A 284 19.48 15.10 -7.46
CA GLN A 284 20.65 14.88 -8.31
C GLN A 284 21.25 16.20 -8.83
N GLU A 285 20.40 17.19 -9.13
CA GLU A 285 20.83 18.56 -9.47
C GLU A 285 21.45 19.28 -8.26
N THR A 286 20.92 19.07 -7.06
CA THR A 286 21.46 19.65 -5.82
C THR A 286 22.83 19.05 -5.46
N GLY A 287 22.99 17.73 -5.64
CA GLY A 287 24.28 17.05 -5.49
C GLY A 287 25.32 17.47 -6.53
N ALA A 288 24.90 17.67 -7.79
CA ALA A 288 25.78 18.13 -8.86
C ALA A 288 26.30 19.56 -8.58
N THR A 289 25.41 20.46 -8.16
CA THR A 289 25.76 21.84 -7.82
C THR A 289 26.65 21.97 -6.58
N GLU A 290 26.54 21.07 -5.59
CA GLU A 290 27.51 21.01 -4.48
C GLU A 290 28.92 20.59 -4.92
N THR A 291 29.04 19.65 -5.87
CA THR A 291 30.34 19.30 -6.49
C THR A 291 30.88 20.40 -7.42
N GLU A 292 30.00 21.15 -8.09
CA GLU A 292 30.38 22.25 -8.99
C GLU A 292 30.66 23.56 -8.24
N ASN A 293 30.20 23.73 -6.99
CA ASN A 293 30.47 24.92 -6.19
C ASN A 293 31.93 25.08 -5.72
N TRP A 294 32.82 24.12 -6.00
CA TRP A 294 34.28 24.33 -5.93
C TRP A 294 34.88 24.83 -7.27
N ALA A 295 34.14 24.74 -8.38
CA ALA A 295 34.64 25.00 -9.71
C ALA A 295 33.67 25.84 -10.56
N GLY A 296 33.51 27.12 -10.21
CA GLY A 296 33.15 28.14 -11.19
C GLY A 296 31.93 28.98 -10.84
N MET A 297 32.19 30.20 -10.38
CA MET A 297 31.30 31.33 -10.64
C MET A 297 31.16 31.52 -12.16
N ALA A 298 29.96 31.31 -12.73
CA ALA A 298 29.39 32.17 -13.76
C ALA A 298 27.95 31.74 -14.15
N SER A 299 27.07 32.72 -14.08
CA SER A 299 25.71 32.87 -14.62
C SER A 299 25.38 32.07 -15.90
N ASN A 300 24.16 31.50 -15.96
CA ASN A 300 23.11 31.91 -16.91
C ASN A 300 21.84 31.05 -16.77
N VAL A 301 20.70 31.73 -16.63
CA VAL A 301 19.35 31.16 -16.65
C VAL A 301 18.83 31.16 -18.10
N PRO A 302 18.26 30.06 -18.61
CA PRO A 302 17.32 30.12 -19.71
C PRO A 302 15.90 29.81 -19.24
N GLN A 303 15.02 30.76 -19.54
CA GLN A 303 13.58 30.75 -19.39
C GLN A 303 12.97 29.94 -20.56
N PHE A 304 12.12 28.94 -20.29
CA PHE A 304 11.25 28.35 -21.31
C PHE A 304 9.82 28.18 -20.78
N GLY A 305 8.88 28.65 -21.61
CA GLY A 305 7.46 28.86 -21.29
C GLY A 305 6.56 27.62 -21.38
N PRO A 306 5.23 27.83 -21.25
CA PRO A 306 4.31 26.87 -20.66
C PRO A 306 3.58 25.98 -21.69
N GLY A 307 3.30 24.74 -21.30
CA GLY A 307 2.42 23.80 -22.01
C GLY A 307 1.55 23.01 -21.02
N PRO A 308 0.31 22.61 -21.40
CA PRO A 308 -0.81 22.55 -20.48
C PRO A 308 -1.03 21.14 -19.93
N VAL A 309 -0.87 20.99 -18.62
CA VAL A 309 -1.59 20.00 -17.83
C VAL A 309 -2.03 20.79 -16.60
N GLY A 310 -3.33 20.77 -16.29
CA GLY A 310 -3.87 21.51 -15.14
C GLY A 310 -3.07 21.15 -13.88
N TYR A 311 -2.20 22.07 -13.47
CA TYR A 311 -1.47 21.98 -12.23
C TYR A 311 -2.52 22.15 -11.14
N MET A 312 -2.99 21.02 -10.60
CA MET A 312 -3.51 21.00 -9.25
C MET A 312 -2.44 21.64 -8.37
N ASP A 313 -2.82 22.66 -7.62
CA ASP A 313 -1.95 23.35 -6.67
C ASP A 313 -1.64 22.37 -5.53
N MET A 314 -0.64 21.52 -5.75
CA MET A 314 -0.24 20.49 -4.80
C MET A 314 0.51 21.17 -3.65
N PRO A 315 0.19 20.85 -2.38
CA PRO A 315 0.94 21.38 -1.24
C PRO A 315 2.42 21.09 -1.39
N ASP A 316 3.28 21.99 -0.92
CA ASP A 316 4.72 21.69 -0.85
C ASP A 316 4.91 20.43 0.04
N PRO A 317 5.60 19.37 -0.44
CA PRO A 317 5.85 18.17 0.34
C PRO A 317 6.53 18.42 1.69
N PHE A 318 7.15 19.58 1.89
CA PHE A 318 7.85 19.95 3.12
C PHE A 318 7.00 20.79 4.09
N ASP A 319 5.83 21.29 3.66
CA ASP A 319 4.96 22.14 4.48
C ASP A 319 3.81 21.37 5.17
N VAL A 320 3.57 20.11 4.77
CA VAL A 320 2.52 19.24 5.31
C VAL A 320 3.10 17.93 5.82
N SER A 321 2.34 17.19 6.63
CA SER A 321 2.81 15.87 7.10
C SER A 321 3.01 14.90 5.91
N PRO A 322 4.01 14.01 5.94
CA PRO A 322 4.25 13.03 4.88
C PRO A 322 3.02 12.20 4.48
N VAL A 323 2.19 11.84 5.47
CA VAL A 323 0.96 11.08 5.23
C VAL A 323 -0.08 11.94 4.51
N THR A 324 -0.24 13.20 4.91
CA THR A 324 -1.15 14.14 4.25
C THR A 324 -0.75 14.39 2.79
N TYR A 325 0.56 14.52 2.52
CA TYR A 325 1.06 14.65 1.15
C TYR A 325 0.85 13.38 0.33
N LEU A 326 1.07 12.20 0.92
CA LEU A 326 0.77 10.94 0.25
C LEU A 326 -0.72 10.86 -0.12
N ASP A 327 -1.60 11.19 0.82
CA ASP A 327 -3.05 11.13 0.62
C ASP A 327 -3.52 12.11 -0.47
N SER A 328 -2.90 13.29 -0.59
CA SER A 328 -3.23 14.24 -1.67
C SER A 328 -2.88 13.73 -3.07
N ILE A 329 -1.97 12.76 -3.18
CA ILE A 329 -1.58 12.11 -4.45
C ILE A 329 -2.43 10.85 -4.71
N MET A 330 -2.54 10.01 -3.68
CA MET A 330 -3.05 8.63 -3.80
C MET A 330 -4.56 8.51 -3.54
N ASN A 331 -5.15 9.45 -2.80
CA ASN A 331 -6.52 9.35 -2.25
C ASN A 331 -7.45 10.47 -2.73
N LEU A 332 -7.18 11.04 -3.91
CA LEU A 332 -8.05 12.07 -4.50
C LEU A 332 -9.48 11.55 -4.76
N PRO A 333 -10.51 12.36 -4.44
CA PRO A 333 -11.90 12.00 -4.69
C PRO A 333 -12.21 11.91 -6.19
N MET A 334 -13.16 11.03 -6.53
CA MET A 334 -13.59 10.73 -7.90
C MET A 334 -14.22 11.91 -8.65
N PHE A 335 -14.84 12.83 -7.92
CA PHE A 335 -15.52 13.98 -8.47
C PHE A 335 -14.90 15.23 -7.86
N ASP A 336 -14.31 16.03 -8.74
CA ASP A 336 -13.87 17.38 -8.40
C ASP A 336 -15.00 18.34 -8.76
N TYR A 337 -15.88 18.62 -7.79
CA TYR A 337 -16.96 19.59 -7.95
C TYR A 337 -16.45 21.01 -8.22
N THR A 338 -15.15 21.28 -8.07
CA THR A 338 -14.57 22.61 -8.34
C THR A 338 -14.29 22.85 -9.83
N GLN A 339 -14.31 21.80 -10.66
CA GLN A 339 -14.14 21.93 -12.13
C GLN A 339 -15.47 22.04 -12.88
N GLU A 340 -16.61 21.75 -12.24
CA GLU A 340 -17.94 21.87 -12.84
C GLU A 340 -18.70 23.10 -12.32
N ASN A 341 -18.31 24.29 -12.77
CA ASN A 341 -19.13 25.51 -12.63
C ASN A 341 -20.39 25.50 -13.54
N GLY A 342 -20.91 24.33 -13.92
CA GLY A 342 -21.93 24.17 -14.98
C GLY A 342 -23.15 23.32 -14.62
N PHE A 343 -23.32 22.91 -13.36
CA PHE A 343 -24.49 22.15 -12.90
C PHE A 343 -25.26 22.90 -11.82
N LEU A 344 -25.70 24.13 -12.12
CA LEU A 344 -26.84 24.78 -11.46
C LEU A 344 -27.65 25.59 -12.48
#